data_AF-A0A4Y2UJH2-F1
#
_entry.id   AF-A0A4Y2UJH2-F1
#
_cell.length_a   1.000
_cell.length_b   1.000
_cell.length_c   1.000
_cell.angle_alpha   90.00
_cell.angle_beta   90.00
_cell.angle_gamma   90.00
#
_symmetry.space_group_name_H-M   'P 1'
#
loop_
_entity.id
_entity.type
_entity.pdbx_description
1 polymer ?
#
loop_
_entity_poly.entity_id
_entity_poly.type
_entity_poly.pdbx_seq_one_letter_code
_entity_poly.pdbx_strand_id
1 'polypeptide(L)' 'MSQPLPVNNFEWLSPEEISLQQICQTPDDATTGYILEVDMEYPPELHDLHNNYPLAPERMTITPNMLSPTALNILNEMNV' A
#
# COMPACT_ATOMS: atom_id res chain seq x y z
N MET A 1 -8.38 8.97 -14.52
CA MET A 1 -9.03 9.27 -13.22
C MET A 1 -8.11 10.23 -12.48
N SER A 2 -8.59 11.43 -12.17
CA SER A 2 -7.85 12.45 -11.39
C SER A 2 -8.57 12.62 -10.05
N GLN A 3 -7.89 12.37 -8.94
CA GLN A 3 -8.40 12.61 -7.59
C GLN A 3 -7.78 13.88 -6.99
N PRO A 4 -8.48 14.56 -6.07
CA PRO A 4 -7.91 15.69 -5.34
C PRO A 4 -6.69 15.25 -4.54
N LEU A 5 -5.61 16.03 -4.63
CA LEU A 5 -4.38 15.80 -3.87
C LEU A 5 -4.32 16.77 -2.69
N PRO A 6 -3.93 16.32 -1.48
CA PRO A 6 -3.77 17.21 -0.35
C PRO A 6 -2.59 18.16 -0.58
N VAL A 7 -2.80 19.46 -0.33
CA VAL A 7 -1.82 20.51 -0.66
C VAL A 7 -1.23 21.21 0.56
N ASN A 8 -1.95 21.31 1.68
CA ASN A 8 -1.53 22.05 2.87
C ASN A 8 -2.31 21.63 4.13
N ASN A 9 -1.98 22.26 5.27
CA ASN A 9 -2.63 22.09 6.58
C ASN A 9 -2.57 20.66 7.13
N PHE A 10 -1.42 20.01 6.98
CA PHE A 10 -1.18 18.71 7.58
C PHE A 10 -0.98 18.87 9.09
N GLU A 11 -1.81 18.20 9.87
CA GLU A 11 -1.75 18.18 11.32
C GLU A 11 -1.85 16.74 11.83
N TRP A 12 -1.11 16.43 12.89
CA TRP A 12 -1.19 15.15 13.56
C TRP A 12 -2.39 15.14 14.50
N LEU A 13 -3.28 14.16 14.34
CA LEU A 13 -4.40 13.94 15.23
C LEU A 13 -4.04 12.90 16.30
N SER A 14 -4.50 13.11 17.52
CA SER A 14 -4.43 12.09 18.56
C SER A 14 -5.47 10.99 18.31
N PRO A 15 -5.25 9.76 18.81
CA PRO A 15 -6.19 8.65 18.64
C PRO A 15 -7.59 8.90 19.22
N GLU A 16 -7.73 9.89 20.11
CA GLU A 16 -9.01 10.25 20.74
C GLU A 16 -9.83 11.24 19.89
N GLU A 17 -9.17 11.95 18.97
CA GLU A 17 -9.80 12.97 18.12
C GLU A 17 -10.44 12.38 16.85
N ILE A 18 -10.12 11.13 16.52
CA ILE A 18 -10.60 10.48 15.31
C ILE A 18 -10.99 9.02 15.53
N SER A 19 -12.09 8.61 14.91
CA SER A 19 -12.55 7.22 14.91
C SER A 19 -12.51 6.63 13.50
N LEU A 20 -12.29 5.32 13.42
CA LEU A 20 -12.36 4.56 12.15
C LEU A 20 -13.71 4.76 11.45
N GLN A 21 -14.80 4.90 12.22
CA GLN A 21 -16.13 5.10 11.65
C GLN A 21 -16.24 6.46 10.95
N GLN A 22 -15.67 7.53 11.52
CA GLN A 22 -15.63 8.84 10.87
C GLN A 22 -14.76 8.81 9.60
N ILE A 23 -13.61 8.13 9.64
CA ILE A 23 -12.73 7.96 8.49
C ILE A 23 -13.49 7.26 7.34
N CYS A 24 -14.10 6.11 7.61
CA CYS A 24 -14.83 5.33 6.59
C CYS A 24 -16.09 6.04 6.04
N GLN A 25 -16.64 7.01 6.78
CA GLN A 25 -17.81 7.80 6.36
C GLN A 25 -17.42 9.09 5.63
N THR A 26 -16.14 9.46 5.61
CA THR A 26 -15.68 10.67 4.92
C THR A 26 -15.73 10.45 3.41
N PRO A 27 -16.40 11.33 2.64
CA PRO A 27 -16.45 11.23 1.19
C PRO A 27 -15.07 11.38 0.52
N ASP A 28 -14.85 10.71 -0.61
CA ASP A 28 -13.61 10.81 -1.40
C ASP A 28 -13.34 12.23 -1.93
N ASP A 29 -14.39 13.04 -2.09
CA ASP A 29 -14.35 14.43 -2.55
C ASP A 29 -14.42 15.46 -1.41
N ALA A 30 -14.25 15.01 -0.16
CA ALA A 30 -14.22 15.90 0.99
C ALA A 30 -13.07 16.90 0.90
N THR A 31 -13.31 18.12 1.40
CA THR A 31 -12.30 19.18 1.45
C THR A 31 -11.10 18.81 2.32
N THR A 32 -11.33 17.99 3.35
CA THR A 32 -10.29 17.50 4.27
C THR A 32 -10.30 15.97 4.24
N GLY A 33 -9.14 15.38 3.99
CA GLY A 33 -8.93 13.93 4.03
C GLY A 33 -7.98 13.52 5.16
N TYR A 34 -7.75 12.21 5.28
CA TYR A 34 -6.88 11.63 6.30
C TYR A 34 -5.77 10.79 5.65
N ILE A 35 -4.58 10.85 6.24
CA ILE A 35 -3.46 9.95 5.95
C ILE A 35 -3.27 9.10 7.19
N LEU A 36 -3.27 7.78 7.03
CA LEU A 36 -3.23 6.83 8.15
C LEU A 36 -1.95 6.01 8.08
N GLU A 37 -1.25 5.94 9.20
CA GLU A 37 -0.23 4.94 9.45
C GLU A 37 -0.91 3.78 10.19
N VAL A 38 -0.94 2.60 9.59
CA VAL A 38 -1.65 1.43 10.11
C VAL A 38 -0.80 0.18 9.99
N ASP A 39 -0.88 -0.68 11.00
CA ASP A 39 -0.43 -2.06 10.91
C ASP A 39 -1.51 -2.90 10.23
N MET A 40 -1.13 -3.67 9.21
CA MET A 40 -2.05 -4.54 8.47
C MET A 40 -1.70 -6.01 8.70
N GLU A 41 -2.69 -6.79 9.12
CA GLU A 41 -2.60 -8.26 9.11
C GLU A 41 -3.01 -8.79 7.73
N TYR A 42 -2.29 -9.80 7.23
CA TYR A 42 -2.54 -10.38 5.91
C TYR A 42 -3.12 -11.81 6.02
N PRO A 43 -4.46 -11.97 5.90
CA PRO A 43 -5.13 -13.25 6.13
C PRO A 43 -4.66 -14.35 5.16
N PRO A 44 -4.36 -15.58 5.65
CA PRO A 44 -3.88 -16.70 4.83
C PRO A 44 -4.70 -16.99 3.57
N GLU A 45 -6.02 -16.85 3.64
CA GLU A 45 -6.96 -17.09 2.54
C GLU A 45 -6.78 -16.17 1.33
N LEU A 46 -6.15 -15.00 1.51
CA LEU A 46 -5.90 -14.04 0.43
C LEU A 46 -4.56 -14.27 -0.29
N HIS A 47 -3.67 -15.11 0.25
CA HIS A 47 -2.33 -15.33 -0.33
C HIS A 47 -2.40 -15.89 -1.74
N ASP A 48 -3.25 -16.90 -1.95
CA ASP A 48 -3.41 -17.51 -3.27
C ASP A 48 -4.10 -16.57 -4.26
N LEU A 49 -5.08 -15.78 -3.79
CA LEU A 49 -5.82 -14.83 -4.64
C LEU A 49 -4.93 -13.67 -5.11
N HIS A 50 -4.05 -13.17 -4.24
CA HIS A 50 -3.16 -12.05 -4.56
C HIS A 50 -1.73 -12.49 -4.92
N ASN A 51 -1.54 -13.72 -5.37
CA ASN A 51 -0.22 -14.27 -5.71
C ASN A 51 0.56 -13.43 -6.75
N ASN A 52 -0.13 -12.59 -7.53
CA ASN A 52 0.53 -11.73 -8.51
C ASN A 52 1.17 -10.47 -7.93
N TYR A 53 0.61 -9.86 -6.87
CA TYR A 53 1.09 -8.59 -6.33
C TYR A 53 0.88 -8.50 -4.81
N PRO A 54 1.85 -7.95 -4.07
CA PRO A 54 1.69 -7.73 -2.63
C PRO A 54 0.59 -6.69 -2.36
N LEU A 55 -0.10 -6.83 -1.22
CA LEU A 55 -1.23 -5.98 -0.83
C LEU A 55 -0.86 -4.48 -0.77
N ALA A 56 0.34 -4.17 -0.28
CA ALA A 56 0.84 -2.81 -0.14
C ALA A 56 2.28 -2.74 -0.69
N PRO A 57 2.45 -2.58 -2.02
CA PRO A 57 3.76 -2.52 -2.63
C PRO A 57 4.49 -1.24 -2.20
N GLU A 58 5.67 -1.40 -1.62
CA GLU A 58 6.58 -0.29 -1.36
C GLU A 58 7.52 -0.06 -2.55
N ARG A 59 7.99 1.18 -2.71
CA ARG A 59 9.01 1.48 -3.71
C ARG A 59 10.37 0.95 -3.23
N MET A 60 10.74 -0.22 -3.73
CA MET A 60 12.01 -0.86 -3.41
C MET A 60 12.76 -1.30 -4.68
N THR A 61 14.09 -1.32 -4.61
CA THR A 61 14.92 -1.98 -5.64
C THR A 61 15.03 -3.46 -5.31
N ILE A 62 14.54 -4.32 -6.20
CA ILE A 62 14.60 -5.77 -6.02
C ILE A 62 16.05 -6.25 -6.15
N THR A 63 16.53 -7.00 -5.17
CA THR A 63 17.86 -7.63 -5.22
C THR A 63 17.73 -9.08 -5.70
N PRO A 64 18.76 -9.68 -6.33
CA PRO A 64 18.69 -11.05 -6.84
C PRO A 64 18.29 -12.11 -5.79
N ASN A 65 18.63 -11.87 -4.52
CA ASN A 65 18.30 -12.77 -3.41
C ASN A 65 16.80 -12.81 -3.06
N MET A 66 16.01 -11.84 -3.54
CA MET A 66 14.56 -11.76 -3.35
C MET A 66 13.79 -12.49 -4.46
N LEU A 67 14.49 -12.92 -5.51
CA LEU A 67 13.87 -13.62 -6.62
C LEU A 67 13.72 -15.11 -6.28
N SER A 68 12.59 -15.68 -6.67
CA SER A 68 12.45 -17.14 -6.68
C SER A 68 13.47 -17.76 -7.65
N PRO A 69 13.84 -19.05 -7.48
CA PRO A 69 14.79 -19.71 -8.37
C PRO A 69 14.41 -19.60 -9.86
N THR A 70 13.10 -19.69 -10.17
CA THR A 70 12.57 -19.53 -11.52
C THR A 70 12.78 -18.12 -12.06
N ALA A 71 12.44 -17.09 -11.26
CA ALA A 71 12.60 -15.69 -11.66
C ALA A 71 14.08 -15.31 -11.85
N LEU A 72 14.97 -15.85 -11.02
CA LEU A 72 16.42 -15.64 -11.14
C LEU A 72 16.98 -16.24 -12.43
N ASN A 73 16.54 -17.44 -12.81
CA ASN A 73 16.96 -18.08 -14.07
C ASN A 73 16.52 -17.27 -15.29
N ILE A 74 15.26 -16.80 -15.31
CA ILE A 74 14.75 -15.95 -16.40
C ILE A 74 15.55 -14.65 -16.49
N LEU A 75 15.83 -14.00 -15.35
CA LEU A 75 16.65 -12.78 -15.33
C LEU A 75 18.03 -13.01 -15.95
N ASN A 76 18.68 -14.13 -15.63
CA ASN A 76 19.97 -14.49 -16.18
C ASN A 76 19.92 -14.72 -17.69
N GLU A 77 18.86 -15.37 -18.20
CA GLU A 77 18.67 -15.57 -19.65
C GLU A 77 18.39 -14.26 -20.40
N MET A 78 17.68 -13.31 -19.76
CA MET A 78 17.36 -12.00 -20.35
C MET A 78 18.55 -11.03 -20.38
N ASN A 79 19.59 -11.28 -19.57
CA ASN A 79 20.79 -10.45 -19.48
C ASN A 79 21.95 -10.94 -20.37
N VAL A 80 21.66 -11.88 -21.29
CA VAL A 80 22.58 -12.39 -22.33
C VAL A 80 22.45 -11.57 -23.60
#